data_AF-A0A3P3ES87-F1
#
_entry.id   AF-A0A3P3ES87-F1
#
_cell.length_a   1.000
_cell.length_b   1.000
_cell.length_c   1.000
_cell.angle_alpha   90.00
_cell.angle_beta   90.00
_cell.angle_gamma   90.00
#
_symmetry.space_group_name_H-M   'P 1'
#
loop_
_entity.id
_entity.type
_entity.pdbx_description
1 polymer ?
#
loop_
_entity_poly.entity_id
_entity_poly.type
_entity_poly.pdbx_seq_one_letter_code
_entity_poly.pdbx_strand_id
1 'polypeptide(L)'
;MHGQFDCALHGLQQLAYARITREFHQAWQARADCPAACEAAIGESHRRVQRCEQVLAQLRLLIDDPHQIAEIKIARALYLRLLLESAPVRLQSWSDSESFDDMPRSHLFEWIAYDFERLELAELEGSMTVEEAASYARALDARASSLREE
;
A
#
# COMPACT_ATOMS: atom_id res chain seq x y z
N MET A 1 23.62 -1.82 -7.59
CA MET A 1 22.25 -1.60 -8.10
C MET A 1 21.16 -2.15 -7.19
N HIS A 2 21.37 -3.23 -6.41
CA HIS A 2 20.35 -3.72 -5.44
C HIS A 2 19.89 -2.66 -4.42
N GLY A 3 20.78 -1.77 -3.98
CA GLY A 3 20.40 -0.70 -3.03
C GLY A 3 19.33 0.28 -3.55
N GLN A 4 19.27 0.56 -4.86
CA GLN A 4 18.24 1.46 -5.42
C GLN A 4 16.88 0.77 -5.47
N PHE A 5 16.87 -0.52 -5.81
CA PHE A 5 15.68 -1.37 -5.80
C PHE A 5 15.06 -1.46 -4.40
N ASP A 6 15.87 -1.78 -3.39
CA ASP A 6 15.42 -1.88 -2.00
C ASP A 6 14.93 -0.52 -1.47
N CYS A 7 15.66 0.57 -1.78
CA CYS A 7 15.24 1.92 -1.43
C CYS A 7 13.91 2.32 -2.08
N ALA A 8 13.68 1.94 -3.33
CA ALA A 8 12.43 2.23 -4.03
C ALA A 8 11.25 1.47 -3.41
N LEU A 9 11.39 0.16 -3.17
CA LEU A 9 10.34 -0.63 -2.52
C LEU A 9 10.05 -0.14 -1.10
N HIS A 10 11.09 0.17 -0.32
CA HIS A 10 10.91 0.76 1.01
C HIS A 10 10.20 2.10 0.93
N GLY A 11 10.59 2.97 -0.01
CA GLY A 11 9.95 4.27 -0.23
C GLY A 11 8.47 4.15 -0.59
N LEU A 12 8.11 3.19 -1.45
CA LEU A 12 6.72 2.89 -1.80
C LEU A 12 5.92 2.42 -0.59
N GLN A 13 6.50 1.55 0.25
CA GLN A 13 5.87 1.10 1.49
C GLN A 13 5.65 2.25 2.48
N GLN A 14 6.63 3.15 2.63
CA GLN A 14 6.51 4.33 3.50
C GLN A 14 5.44 5.30 2.98
N LEU A 15 5.36 5.52 1.66
CA LEU A 15 4.34 6.34 1.05
C LEU A 15 2.93 5.77 1.30
N ALA A 16 2.73 4.49 1.06
CA ALA A 16 1.46 3.81 1.30
C ALA A 16 1.03 3.94 2.77
N TYR A 17 1.93 3.63 3.70
CA TYR A 17 1.67 3.78 5.13
C TYR A 17 1.31 5.21 5.54
N ALA A 18 2.02 6.21 5.00
CA ALA A 18 1.74 7.62 5.29
C ALA A 18 0.36 8.07 4.77
N ARG A 19 -0.04 7.58 3.59
CA ARG A 19 -1.37 7.85 3.02
C ARG A 19 -2.48 7.22 3.86
N ILE A 20 -2.34 5.94 4.21
CA ILE A 20 -3.29 5.22 5.08
C ILE A 20 -3.42 5.93 6.43
N THR A 21 -2.30 6.32 7.04
CA THR A 21 -2.29 7.01 8.35
C THR A 21 -3.01 8.35 8.27
N ARG A 22 -2.82 9.12 7.18
CA ARG A 22 -3.51 10.39 6.97
C ARG A 22 -5.02 10.19 6.88
N GLU A 23 -5.48 9.28 6.04
CA GLU A 23 -6.91 9.01 5.86
C GLU A 23 -7.53 8.44 7.13
N PHE A 24 -6.82 7.58 7.86
CA PHE A 24 -7.24 7.09 9.17
C PHE A 24 -7.49 8.24 10.15
N HIS A 25 -6.57 9.20 10.26
CA HIS A 25 -6.77 10.34 11.14
C HIS A 25 -7.93 11.24 10.70
N GLN A 26 -8.14 11.41 9.40
CA GLN A 26 -9.29 12.17 8.86
C GLN A 26 -10.61 11.47 9.16
N ALA A 27 -10.71 10.17 8.90
CA ALA A 27 -11.89 9.37 9.20
C ALA A 27 -12.18 9.32 10.71
N TRP A 28 -11.14 9.22 11.53
CA TRP A 28 -11.28 9.24 12.99
C TRP A 28 -11.72 10.61 13.51
N GLN A 29 -11.19 11.70 12.97
CA GLN A 29 -11.60 13.07 13.33
C GLN A 29 -13.07 13.31 12.99
N ALA A 30 -13.55 12.77 11.86
CA ALA A 30 -14.95 12.90 11.48
C ALA A 30 -15.91 12.18 12.46
N ARG A 31 -15.42 11.15 13.18
CA ARG A 31 -16.19 10.38 14.17
C ARG A 31 -16.11 10.92 15.59
N ALA A 32 -14.99 11.55 15.95
CA ALA A 32 -14.71 11.99 17.31
C ALA A 32 -14.76 13.51 17.45
N ASP A 33 -15.42 14.02 18.49
CA ASP A 33 -15.35 15.42 18.93
C ASP A 33 -13.95 15.78 19.51
N CYS A 34 -12.86 15.38 18.86
CA CYS A 34 -11.48 15.58 19.32
C CYS A 34 -10.64 16.31 18.25
N PRO A 35 -10.80 17.65 18.11
CA PRO A 35 -10.27 18.38 16.95
C PRO A 35 -8.74 18.56 16.99
N ALA A 36 -8.19 19.00 18.12
CA ALA A 36 -6.82 19.54 18.16
C ALA A 36 -5.70 18.48 18.01
N ALA A 37 -5.83 17.31 18.64
CA ALA A 37 -4.83 16.26 18.53
C ALA A 37 -4.87 15.57 17.15
N CYS A 38 -6.05 15.47 16.55
CA CYS A 38 -6.24 14.92 15.21
C CYS A 38 -5.65 15.85 14.14
N GLU A 39 -5.85 17.16 14.24
CA GLU A 39 -5.30 18.14 13.28
C GLU A 39 -3.77 18.06 13.18
N ALA A 40 -3.07 18.01 14.33
CA ALA A 40 -1.61 17.88 14.35
C ALA A 40 -1.14 16.55 13.72
N ALA A 41 -1.84 15.44 13.97
CA ALA A 41 -1.52 14.13 13.41
C ALA A 41 -1.77 14.06 11.89
N ILE A 42 -2.83 14.70 11.40
CA ILE A 42 -3.11 14.85 9.96
C ILE A 42 -2.01 15.67 9.29
N GLY A 43 -1.63 16.81 9.89
CA GLY A 43 -0.55 17.67 9.38
C GLY A 43 0.79 16.93 9.30
N GLU A 44 1.14 16.14 10.32
CA GLU A 44 2.34 15.31 10.31
C GLU A 44 2.29 14.24 9.20
N SER A 45 1.16 13.53 9.09
CA SER A 45 0.98 12.49 8.06
C SER A 45 1.04 13.08 6.65
N HIS A 46 0.47 14.27 6.44
CA HIS A 46 0.57 15.00 5.18
C HIS A 46 2.03 15.34 4.81
N ARG A 47 2.82 15.86 5.76
CA ARG A 47 4.24 16.13 5.52
C ARG A 47 5.03 14.87 5.18
N ARG A 48 4.69 13.74 5.81
CA ARG A 48 5.31 12.44 5.49
C ARG A 48 5.00 11.98 4.08
N VAL A 49 3.74 12.12 3.63
CA VAL A 49 3.35 11.83 2.24
C VAL A 49 4.20 12.64 1.26
N GLN A 50 4.25 13.97 1.44
CA GLN A 50 5.03 14.86 0.58
C GLN A 50 6.52 14.48 0.55
N ARG A 51 7.10 14.16 1.70
CA ARG A 51 8.50 13.73 1.78
C ARG A 51 8.73 12.42 1.02
N CYS A 52 7.84 11.44 1.16
CA CYS A 52 7.98 10.16 0.47
C CYS A 52 7.83 10.34 -1.06
N GLU A 53 6.88 11.17 -1.50
CA GLU A 53 6.71 11.50 -2.93
C GLU A 53 7.95 12.18 -3.50
N GLN A 54 8.56 13.11 -2.77
CA GLN A 54 9.81 13.76 -3.17
C GLN A 54 10.98 12.76 -3.28
N VAL A 55 11.15 11.89 -2.29
CA VAL A 55 12.20 10.86 -2.30
C VAL A 55 11.99 9.89 -3.47
N LEU A 56 10.77 9.43 -3.71
CA LEU A 56 10.47 8.52 -4.82
C LEU A 56 10.67 9.20 -6.18
N ALA A 57 10.30 10.48 -6.32
CA ALA A 57 10.57 11.24 -7.53
C ALA A 57 12.07 11.38 -7.79
N GLN A 58 12.88 11.61 -6.75
CA GLN A 58 14.34 11.64 -6.88
C GLN A 58 14.92 10.27 -7.24
N LEU A 59 14.49 9.20 -6.57
CA LEU A 59 14.90 7.84 -6.89
C LEU A 59 14.55 7.48 -8.33
N ARG A 60 13.38 7.92 -8.82
CA ARG A 60 12.97 7.70 -10.21
C ARG A 60 13.93 8.31 -11.22
N LEU A 61 14.53 9.47 -10.91
CA LEU A 61 15.54 10.11 -11.76
C LEU A 61 16.90 9.40 -11.72
N LEU A 62 17.12 8.51 -10.75
CA LEU A 62 18.37 7.75 -10.62
C LEU A 62 18.27 6.33 -11.20
N ILE A 63 17.06 5.92 -11.61
CA ILE A 63 16.79 4.61 -12.22
C ILE A 63 16.54 4.85 -13.71
N ASP A 64 17.62 4.75 -14.48
CA ASP A 64 17.60 4.99 -15.94
C ASP A 64 17.14 3.77 -16.74
N ASP A 65 17.17 2.58 -16.14
CA ASP A 65 16.84 1.31 -16.79
C ASP A 65 15.34 0.98 -16.68
N PRO A 66 14.59 0.92 -17.79
CA PRO A 66 13.19 0.50 -17.80
C PRO A 66 12.95 -0.90 -17.22
N HIS A 67 13.94 -1.81 -17.29
CA HIS A 67 13.80 -3.14 -16.71
C HIS A 67 13.76 -3.10 -15.18
N GLN A 68 14.58 -2.26 -14.55
CA GLN A 68 14.56 -2.09 -13.09
C GLN A 68 13.24 -1.50 -12.62
N ILE A 69 12.68 -0.59 -13.41
CA ILE A 69 11.36 -0.01 -13.16
C ILE A 69 10.28 -1.09 -13.19
N ALA A 70 10.31 -1.94 -14.21
CA ALA A 70 9.39 -3.07 -14.34
C ALA A 70 9.54 -4.03 -13.15
N GLU A 71 10.76 -4.36 -12.74
CA GLU A 71 11.04 -5.22 -11.58
C GLU A 71 10.47 -4.63 -10.29
N ILE A 72 10.65 -3.33 -10.03
CA ILE A 72 10.08 -2.64 -8.86
C ILE A 72 8.55 -2.71 -8.90
N LYS A 73 7.94 -2.44 -10.06
CA LYS A 73 6.48 -2.48 -10.26
C LYS A 73 5.93 -3.87 -9.96
N ILE A 74 6.56 -4.91 -10.52
CA ILE A 74 6.19 -6.31 -10.33
C ILE A 74 6.36 -6.73 -8.86
N ALA A 75 7.50 -6.41 -8.25
CA ALA A 75 7.76 -6.74 -6.86
C ALA A 75 6.75 -6.06 -5.91
N ARG A 76 6.41 -4.79 -6.17
CA ARG A 76 5.38 -4.08 -5.41
C ARG A 76 4.00 -4.72 -5.58
N ALA A 77 3.61 -5.07 -6.81
CA ALA A 77 2.33 -5.73 -7.07
C ALA A 77 2.23 -7.10 -6.40
N LEU A 78 3.31 -7.90 -6.41
CA LEU A 78 3.36 -9.18 -5.70
C LEU A 78 3.21 -9.02 -4.19
N TYR A 79 3.86 -8.01 -3.61
CA TYR A 79 3.72 -7.70 -2.20
C TYR A 79 2.30 -7.26 -1.83
N LEU A 80 1.65 -6.43 -2.65
CA LEU A 80 0.26 -6.02 -2.45
C LEU A 80 -0.70 -7.22 -2.52
N ARG A 81 -0.47 -8.17 -3.44
CA ARG A 81 -1.24 -9.43 -3.47
C ARG A 81 -1.12 -10.20 -2.17
N LEU A 82 0.09 -10.35 -1.62
CA LEU A 82 0.31 -10.99 -0.32
C LEU A 82 -0.48 -10.29 0.81
N LEU A 83 -0.48 -8.96 0.84
CA LEU A 83 -1.28 -8.22 1.81
C LEU A 83 -2.78 -8.47 1.62
N LEU A 84 -3.29 -8.42 0.39
CA LEU A 84 -4.70 -8.65 0.10
C LEU A 84 -5.14 -10.09 0.40
N GLU A 85 -4.28 -11.08 0.21
CA GLU A 85 -4.55 -12.48 0.56
C GLU A 85 -4.75 -12.68 2.07
N SER A 86 -4.09 -11.86 2.90
CA SER A 86 -4.26 -11.91 4.35
C SER A 86 -5.38 -10.99 4.88
N ALA A 87 -5.94 -10.14 4.03
CA ALA A 87 -7.02 -9.22 4.42
C ALA A 87 -8.25 -9.91 5.04
N PRO A 88 -8.73 -11.09 4.56
CA PRO A 88 -9.85 -11.78 5.20
C PRO A 88 -9.63 -12.04 6.69
N VAL A 89 -8.41 -12.41 7.10
CA VAL A 89 -8.06 -12.68 8.51
C VAL A 89 -7.97 -11.37 9.30
N ARG A 90 -7.37 -10.32 8.72
CA ARG A 90 -7.22 -9.00 9.39
C ARG A 90 -8.57 -8.30 9.59
N LEU A 91 -9.51 -8.51 8.66
CA LEU A 91 -10.84 -7.89 8.66
C LEU A 91 -11.93 -8.75 9.32
N GLN A 92 -11.67 -10.03 9.65
CA GLN A 92 -12.72 -10.96 10.11
C GLN A 92 -13.39 -10.59 11.45
N SER A 93 -12.77 -9.71 12.24
CA SER A 93 -13.16 -9.44 13.63
C SER A 93 -14.35 -8.49 13.79
N TRP A 94 -14.81 -7.84 12.72
CA TRP A 94 -15.92 -6.89 12.76
C TRP A 94 -17.10 -7.41 11.95
N SER A 95 -18.31 -7.29 12.49
CA SER A 95 -19.52 -7.67 11.78
C SER A 95 -20.08 -6.50 10.98
N ASP A 96 -20.50 -6.75 9.73
CA ASP A 96 -21.26 -5.77 8.92
C ASP A 96 -22.58 -5.33 9.58
N SER A 97 -23.00 -5.98 10.67
CA SER A 97 -24.17 -5.60 11.46
C SER A 97 -23.87 -4.58 12.57
N GLU A 98 -22.60 -4.28 12.84
CA GLU A 98 -22.17 -3.31 13.85
C GLU A 98 -22.06 -1.90 13.24
N SER A 99 -22.47 -0.88 14.00
CA SER A 99 -22.46 0.51 13.54
C SER A 99 -21.07 0.99 13.18
N PHE A 100 -20.93 1.71 12.07
CA PHE A 100 -19.66 2.36 11.70
C PHE A 100 -19.15 3.27 12.83
N ASP A 101 -20.04 3.89 13.61
CA ASP A 101 -19.69 4.75 14.73
C ASP A 101 -19.04 4.01 15.91
N ASP A 102 -19.24 2.69 16.01
CA ASP A 102 -18.71 1.85 17.08
C ASP A 102 -17.46 1.06 16.67
N MET A 103 -17.05 1.16 15.40
CA MET A 103 -15.91 0.42 14.84
C MET A 103 -14.58 0.73 15.57
N PRO A 104 -13.85 -0.29 16.08
CA PRO A 104 -12.55 -0.12 16.71
C PRO A 104 -11.54 0.57 15.80
N ARG A 105 -10.62 1.34 16.41
CA ARG A 105 -9.54 2.03 15.68
C ARG A 105 -8.71 1.10 14.82
N SER A 106 -8.36 -0.07 15.34
CA SER A 106 -7.59 -1.08 14.60
C SER A 106 -8.35 -1.56 13.37
N HIS A 107 -9.66 -1.79 13.50
CA HIS A 107 -10.46 -2.26 12.37
C HIS A 107 -10.66 -1.16 11.31
N LEU A 108 -10.91 0.08 11.72
CA LEU A 108 -10.98 1.22 10.80
C LEU A 108 -9.66 1.38 10.02
N PHE A 109 -8.52 1.24 10.71
CA PHE A 109 -7.21 1.32 10.06
C PHE A 109 -7.02 0.20 9.03
N GLU A 110 -7.33 -1.05 9.40
CA GLU A 110 -7.22 -2.20 8.48
C GLU A 110 -8.16 -2.08 7.27
N TRP A 111 -9.37 -1.55 7.46
CA TRP A 111 -10.31 -1.32 6.38
C TRP A 111 -9.80 -0.27 5.38
N ILE A 112 -9.29 0.86 5.88
CA ILE A 112 -8.65 1.88 5.04
C ILE A 112 -7.41 1.31 4.34
N ALA A 113 -6.58 0.54 5.06
CA ALA A 113 -5.40 -0.10 4.47
C ALA A 113 -5.79 -1.03 3.31
N TYR A 114 -6.80 -1.86 3.49
CA TYR A 114 -7.32 -2.76 2.47
C TYR A 114 -7.78 -2.02 1.20
N ASP A 115 -8.53 -0.91 1.36
CA ASP A 115 -8.98 -0.11 0.21
C ASP A 115 -7.81 0.51 -0.54
N PHE A 116 -6.81 1.04 0.17
CA PHE A 116 -5.59 1.57 -0.43
C PHE A 116 -4.76 0.49 -1.13
N GLU A 117 -4.59 -0.67 -0.51
CA GLU A 117 -3.87 -1.82 -1.10
C GLU A 117 -4.52 -2.27 -2.41
N ARG A 118 -5.85 -2.32 -2.47
CA ARG A 118 -6.60 -2.67 -3.69
C ARG A 118 -6.45 -1.62 -4.79
N LEU A 119 -6.57 -0.35 -4.43
CA LEU A 119 -6.48 0.75 -5.39
C LEU A 119 -5.06 0.83 -5.97
N GLU A 120 -4.03 0.75 -5.12
CA GLU A 120 -2.63 0.76 -5.57
C GLU A 120 -2.33 -0.43 -6.50
N LEU A 121 -2.82 -1.63 -6.16
CA LEU A 121 -2.63 -2.80 -7.01
C LEU A 121 -3.30 -2.62 -8.38
N ALA A 122 -4.54 -2.12 -8.42
CA ALA A 122 -5.26 -1.89 -9.67
C ALA A 122 -4.57 -0.82 -10.54
N GLU A 123 -4.04 0.24 -9.93
CA GLU A 123 -3.25 1.26 -10.64
C GLU A 123 -1.95 0.68 -11.22
N LEU A 124 -1.23 -0.14 -10.44
CA LEU A 124 0.00 -0.79 -10.90
C LEU A 124 -0.29 -1.73 -12.07
N GLU A 125 -1.27 -2.64 -11.93
CA GLU A 125 -1.66 -3.59 -12.97
C GLU A 125 -2.18 -2.87 -14.23
N GLY A 126 -2.98 -1.81 -14.06
CA GLY A 126 -3.48 -0.99 -15.17
C GLY A 126 -2.39 -0.18 -15.88
N SER A 127 -1.26 0.09 -15.22
CA SER A 127 -0.11 0.80 -15.79
C SER A 127 0.96 -0.13 -16.40
N MET A 128 0.80 -1.45 -16.30
CA MET A 128 1.77 -2.39 -16.84
C MET A 128 1.73 -2.42 -18.37
N THR A 129 2.90 -2.50 -19.01
CA THR A 129 2.95 -2.89 -20.43
C THR A 129 2.56 -4.37 -20.58
N VAL A 130 2.34 -4.81 -21.81
CA VAL A 130 2.01 -6.21 -22.11
C VAL A 130 3.13 -7.15 -21.61
N GLU A 131 4.38 -6.75 -21.78
CA GLU A 131 5.57 -7.51 -21.37
C GLU A 131 5.72 -7.55 -19.84
N GLU A 132 5.44 -6.43 -19.17
CA GLU A 132 5.42 -6.34 -17.71
C GLU A 132 4.32 -7.23 -17.13
N ALA A 133 3.10 -7.16 -17.68
CA ALA A 133 1.95 -7.96 -17.24
C ALA A 133 2.20 -9.46 -17.45
N ALA A 134 2.80 -9.85 -18.58
CA ALA A 134 3.18 -11.24 -18.83
C ALA A 134 4.26 -11.73 -17.85
N SER A 135 5.19 -10.87 -17.46
CA SER A 135 6.22 -11.19 -16.46
C SER A 135 5.63 -11.28 -15.05
N TYR A 136 4.70 -10.39 -14.71
CA TYR A 136 3.94 -10.45 -13.47
C TYR A 136 3.11 -11.74 -13.35
N ALA A 137 2.39 -12.13 -14.40
CA ALA A 137 1.61 -13.37 -14.43
C ALA A 137 2.48 -14.61 -14.20
N ARG A 138 3.65 -14.69 -14.88
CA ARG A 138 4.61 -15.78 -14.65
C ARG A 138 5.14 -15.82 -13.22
N ALA A 139 5.36 -14.66 -12.61
CA ALA A 139 5.80 -14.59 -11.21
C ALA A 139 4.71 -15.05 -10.23
N LEU A 140 3.43 -14.78 -10.52
CA LEU A 140 2.31 -15.30 -9.75
C LEU A 140 2.22 -16.83 -9.83
N ASP A 141 2.34 -17.40 -11.03
CA ASP A 141 2.29 -18.85 -11.24
C ASP A 141 3.44 -19.57 -10.52
N ALA A 142 4.64 -19.00 -10.55
CA ALA A 142 5.80 -19.52 -9.84
C ALA A 142 5.56 -19.56 -8.32
N ARG A 143 5.01 -18.47 -7.75
CA ARG A 143 4.66 -18.38 -6.32
C ARG A 143 3.54 -19.36 -5.93
N ALA A 144 2.54 -19.54 -6.79
CA ALA A 144 1.47 -20.49 -6.55
C ALA A 144 1.95 -21.94 -6.60
N SER A 145 2.95 -22.23 -7.43
CA SER A 145 3.57 -23.55 -7.53
C SER A 145 4.43 -23.87 -6.31
N SER A 146 5.23 -22.91 -5.81
CA SER A 146 6.06 -23.10 -4.62
C SER A 146 5.22 -23.38 -3.35
N LEU A 147 4.05 -22.77 -3.24
CA LEU A 147 3.13 -22.99 -2.11
C LEU A 147 2.41 -24.35 -2.14
N ARG A 148 2.47 -25.11 -3.25
CA ARG A 148 1.85 -26.45 -3.35
C ARG A 148 2.82 -27.59 -3.05
N GLU A 149 4.11 -27.30 -2.99
CA GLU A 149 5.17 -28.27 -2.71
C GLU A 149 5.56 -28.34 -1.22
N GLU A 150 4.96 -27.47 -0.38
CA GLU A 150 5.05 -27.45 1.09
C GLU A 150 3.78 -28.03 1.75
#